data_AF-A0A427SU32-F1
#
_entry.id   AF-A0A427SU32-F1
#
_cell.length_a   1.000
_cell.length_b   1.000
_cell.length_c   1.000
_cell.angle_alpha   90.00
_cell.angle_beta   90.00
_cell.angle_gamma   90.00
#
_symmetry.space_group_name_H-M   'P 1'
#
loop_
_entity.id
_entity.type
_entity.pdbx_description
1 polymer ?
#
loop_
_entity_poly.entity_id
_entity_poly.type
_entity_poly.pdbx_seq_one_letter_code
_entity_poly.pdbx_strand_id
1 'polypeptide(L)'
;MSLGLVTVGEGRAAVIERLGKFRVVLGPGRHFVVPFIDSVRVRVDLGEQVLSAPPRPVGTGDGKEVDIGFEIVFAVTDPQLATYAIANPALAIEQLTRTALRQEAGLTTAERAVTAPGELHRTVWTVLHETTGRWGVAVQQLKLSVRPPAAPGTPSTAQEWY
;
A
#
# COMPACT_ATOMS: atom_id res chain seq x y z
N MET A 1 -31.39 26.23 -15.58
CA MET A 1 -30.40 25.19 -15.19
C MET A 1 -29.86 25.57 -13.82
N SER A 2 -30.19 24.83 -12.76
CA SER A 2 -29.57 25.04 -11.45
C SER A 2 -28.16 24.44 -11.47
N LEU A 3 -27.15 25.12 -10.95
CA LEU A 3 -25.86 24.49 -10.66
C LEU A 3 -25.99 23.68 -9.36
N GLY A 4 -25.39 22.49 -9.33
CA GLY A 4 -25.23 21.69 -8.13
C GLY A 4 -23.98 22.12 -7.36
N LEU A 5 -24.06 22.10 -6.03
CA LEU A 5 -22.94 22.43 -5.15
C LEU A 5 -22.25 21.15 -4.68
N VAL A 6 -20.94 21.05 -4.90
CA VAL A 6 -20.09 19.98 -4.36
C VAL A 6 -19.12 20.60 -3.36
N THR A 7 -19.16 20.12 -2.12
CA THR A 7 -18.20 20.51 -1.09
C THR A 7 -17.16 19.41 -0.92
N VAL A 8 -15.88 19.79 -0.94
CA VAL A 8 -14.73 18.93 -0.68
C VAL A 8 -14.08 19.38 0.63
N GLY A 9 -13.89 18.44 1.55
CA GLY A 9 -13.22 18.72 2.82
C GLY A 9 -11.71 18.91 2.66
N GLU A 10 -11.09 19.48 3.68
CA GLU A 10 -9.63 19.54 3.77
C GLU A 10 -9.01 18.14 3.77
N GLY A 11 -7.82 18.01 3.20
CA GLY A 11 -7.14 16.72 3.04
C GLY A 11 -7.82 15.75 2.07
N ARG A 12 -8.83 16.20 1.31
CA ARG A 12 -9.54 15.38 0.32
C ARG A 12 -9.56 16.01 -1.05
N ALA A 13 -9.74 15.16 -2.05
CA ALA A 13 -10.01 15.55 -3.42
C ALA A 13 -11.24 14.81 -3.95
N ALA A 14 -11.99 15.42 -4.86
CA ALA A 14 -13.08 14.76 -5.57
C ALA A 14 -12.76 14.68 -7.06
N VAL A 15 -12.80 13.47 -7.61
CA VAL A 15 -12.65 13.25 -9.06
C VAL A 15 -14.02 13.34 -9.70
N ILE A 16 -14.16 14.25 -10.67
CA ILE A 16 -15.41 14.52 -11.37
C ILE A 16 -15.36 13.92 -12.77
N GLU A 17 -16.43 13.23 -13.13
CA GLU A 17 -16.68 12.75 -14.48
C GLU A 17 -17.82 13.53 -15.12
N ARG A 18 -17.73 13.70 -16.43
CA ARG A 18 -18.81 14.21 -17.27
C ARG A 18 -19.15 13.16 -18.31
N LEU A 19 -20.38 12.66 -18.27
CA LEU A 19 -20.85 11.61 -19.19
C LEU A 19 -19.88 10.40 -19.26
N GLY A 20 -19.33 9.99 -18.11
CA GLY A 20 -18.41 8.86 -17.98
C GLY A 20 -16.96 9.14 -18.40
N LYS A 21 -16.59 10.38 -18.72
CA LYS A 21 -15.20 10.78 -19.01
C LYS A 21 -14.65 11.64 -17.89
N PHE A 22 -13.38 11.48 -17.58
CA PHE A 22 -12.68 12.37 -16.65
C PHE A 22 -12.84 13.83 -17.08
N ARG A 23 -13.15 14.71 -16.12
CA ARG A 23 -13.24 16.15 -16.35
C ARG A 23 -12.19 16.91 -15.55
N VAL A 24 -12.19 16.75 -14.22
CA VAL A 24 -11.35 17.56 -13.32
C VAL A 24 -11.24 16.90 -11.95
N VAL A 25 -10.15 17.20 -11.25
CA VAL A 25 -9.98 16.93 -9.81
C VAL A 25 -10.28 18.21 -9.03
N LEU A 26 -11.24 18.15 -8.11
CA LEU A 26 -11.59 19.26 -7.23
C LEU A 26 -10.86 19.10 -5.89
N GLY A 27 -10.04 20.08 -5.53
CA GLY A 27 -9.43 20.18 -4.21
C GLY A 27 -10.39 20.71 -3.13
N PRO A 28 -9.91 20.94 -1.90
CA PRO A 28 -10.72 21.43 -0.78
C PRO A 28 -11.48 22.72 -1.13
N GLY A 29 -12.74 22.81 -0.69
CA GLY A 29 -13.58 23.98 -0.90
C GLY A 29 -14.95 23.67 -1.51
N ARG A 30 -15.67 24.74 -1.89
CA ARG A 30 -16.99 24.67 -2.51
C ARG A 30 -16.85 24.87 -4.01
N HIS A 31 -17.40 23.93 -4.77
CA HIS A 31 -17.31 23.90 -6.22
C HIS A 31 -18.71 23.77 -6.81
N PHE A 32 -18.93 24.43 -7.94
CA PHE A 32 -20.18 24.28 -8.69
C PHE A 32 -20.01 23.31 -9.84
N VAL A 33 -20.93 22.36 -9.95
CA VAL A 33 -20.98 21.35 -11.01
C VAL A 33 -22.34 21.37 -11.69
N VAL A 34 -22.41 20.93 -12.94
CA VAL A 34 -23.68 20.86 -13.67
C VAL A 34 -24.39 19.57 -13.25
N PRO A 35 -25.55 19.65 -12.56
CA PRO A 35 -26.26 18.46 -12.16
C PRO A 35 -26.71 17.66 -13.39
N PHE A 36 -26.90 16.36 -13.24
CA PHE A 36 -27.25 15.39 -14.29
C PHE A 36 -26.15 15.08 -15.32
N ILE A 37 -25.24 16.00 -15.63
CA ILE A 37 -24.15 15.79 -16.60
C ILE A 37 -22.83 15.49 -15.90
N ASP A 38 -22.51 16.25 -14.84
CA ASP A 38 -21.34 16.01 -14.00
C ASP A 38 -21.70 15.09 -12.83
N SER A 39 -20.80 14.18 -12.47
CA SER A 39 -20.97 13.26 -11.35
C SER A 39 -19.66 13.09 -10.58
N VAL A 40 -19.75 12.96 -9.26
CA VAL A 40 -18.59 12.65 -8.41
C VAL A 40 -18.30 11.16 -8.56
N ARG A 41 -17.16 10.82 -9.19
CA ARG A 41 -16.74 9.42 -9.36
C ARG A 41 -16.26 8.83 -8.04
N VAL A 42 -15.34 9.54 -7.38
CA VAL A 42 -14.76 9.12 -6.11
C VAL A 42 -14.27 10.33 -5.32
N ARG A 43 -14.30 10.22 -4.00
CA ARG A 43 -13.60 11.13 -3.09
C ARG A 43 -12.36 10.42 -2.57
N VAL A 44 -11.20 11.00 -2.82
CA VAL A 44 -9.89 10.46 -2.47
C VAL A 44 -9.40 11.18 -1.22
N ASP A 45 -8.89 10.41 -0.27
CA ASP A 45 -8.19 10.93 0.90
C ASP A 45 -6.71 11.14 0.55
N LEU A 46 -6.24 12.37 0.72
CA LEU A 46 -4.86 12.77 0.43
C LEU A 46 -3.94 12.61 1.66
N GLY A 47 -4.52 12.33 2.82
CA GLY A 47 -3.78 12.10 4.05
C GLY A 47 -2.90 10.86 3.99
N GLU A 48 -1.97 10.79 4.93
CA GLU A 48 -1.13 9.61 5.12
C GLU A 48 -1.96 8.41 5.54
N GLN A 49 -1.67 7.27 4.92
CA GLN A 49 -2.31 6.00 5.18
C GLN A 49 -1.25 5.00 5.61
N VAL A 50 -1.58 4.19 6.61
CA VAL A 50 -0.69 3.15 7.14
C VAL A 50 -1.20 1.79 6.68
N LEU A 51 -0.34 1.06 5.97
CA LEU A 51 -0.54 -0.34 5.64
C LEU A 51 0.37 -1.20 6.49
N SER A 52 -0.22 -2.14 7.23
CA SER A 52 0.53 -3.07 8.07
C SER A 52 0.25 -4.51 7.66
N ALA A 53 1.31 -5.29 7.46
CA ALA A 53 1.25 -6.70 7.15
C ALA A 53 1.97 -7.50 8.26
N PRO A 54 1.30 -8.49 8.88
CA PRO A 54 1.92 -9.29 9.93
C PRO A 54 3.07 -10.13 9.36
N PRO A 55 4.07 -10.48 10.18
CA PRO A 55 5.14 -11.38 9.76
C PRO A 55 4.63 -12.71 9.24
N ARG A 56 5.19 -13.16 8.12
CA ARG A 56 4.93 -14.48 7.55
C ARG A 56 6.25 -15.15 7.16
N PRO A 57 6.30 -16.50 7.16
CA PRO A 57 7.50 -17.22 6.77
C PRO A 57 7.81 -17.00 5.29
N VAL A 58 9.08 -16.70 5.02
CA VAL A 58 9.65 -16.53 3.68
C VAL A 58 10.92 -17.36 3.60
N GLY A 59 11.00 -18.24 2.60
CA GLY A 59 12.20 -19.01 2.30
C GLY A 59 13.35 -18.13 1.82
N THR A 60 14.56 -18.49 2.22
CA THR A 60 15.81 -17.79 1.91
C THR A 60 16.71 -18.64 1.00
N GLY A 61 17.75 -18.02 0.44
CA GLY A 61 18.65 -18.68 -0.51
C GLY A 61 19.41 -19.88 0.07
N ASP A 62 19.59 -19.94 1.40
CA ASP A 62 20.22 -21.08 2.09
C ASP A 62 19.22 -22.17 2.54
N GLY A 63 17.99 -22.14 2.03
CA GLY A 63 16.96 -23.16 2.32
C GLY A 63 16.35 -23.08 3.72
N LYS A 64 16.66 -22.01 4.48
CA LYS A 64 16.02 -21.69 5.76
C LYS A 64 14.86 -20.74 5.56
N GLU A 65 14.05 -20.56 6.59
CA GLU A 65 12.96 -19.59 6.62
C GLU A 65 13.27 -18.43 7.57
N VAL A 66 12.69 -17.27 7.29
CA VAL A 66 12.62 -16.10 8.18
C VAL A 66 11.22 -15.54 8.17
N ASP A 67 10.77 -15.01 9.30
CA ASP A 67 9.49 -14.33 9.41
C ASP A 67 9.66 -12.85 9.06
N ILE A 68 8.99 -12.41 7.99
CA ILE A 68 9.07 -11.02 7.50
C ILE A 68 7.69 -10.37 7.53
N GLY A 69 7.57 -9.28 8.30
CA GLY A 69 6.43 -8.37 8.31
C GLY A 69 6.85 -6.96 7.91
N PHE A 70 5.88 -6.10 7.61
CA PHE A 70 6.18 -4.72 7.20
C PHE A 70 5.06 -3.73 7.53
N GLU A 71 5.46 -2.47 7.67
CA GLU A 71 4.57 -1.32 7.77
C GLU A 71 5.00 -0.29 6.72
N ILE A 72 4.03 0.22 5.94
CA ILE A 72 4.25 1.19 4.87
C ILE A 72 3.35 2.39 5.12
N VAL A 73 3.95 3.58 5.14
CA VAL A 73 3.22 4.85 5.12
C VAL A 73 3.23 5.37 3.70
N PHE A 74 2.05 5.65 3.15
CA PHE A 74 1.89 6.18 1.80
C PHE A 74 0.78 7.23 1.75
N ALA A 75 0.81 8.08 0.73
CA ALA A 75 -0.22 9.08 0.48
C ALA A 75 -0.52 9.17 -1.02
N VAL A 76 -1.76 9.52 -1.37
CA VAL A 76 -2.13 9.80 -2.76
C VAL A 76 -1.65 11.19 -3.13
N THR A 77 -0.83 11.28 -4.17
CA THR A 77 -0.30 12.55 -4.70
C THR A 77 -1.07 13.02 -5.94
N ASP A 78 -1.59 12.10 -6.74
CA ASP A 78 -2.43 12.40 -7.90
C ASP A 78 -3.75 11.62 -7.83
N PRO A 79 -4.86 12.26 -7.44
CA PRO A 79 -6.17 11.62 -7.31
C PRO A 79 -6.74 11.11 -8.63
N GLN A 80 -6.40 11.75 -9.76
CA GLN A 80 -6.84 11.29 -11.07
C GLN A 80 -6.14 9.97 -11.40
N LEU A 81 -4.81 9.94 -11.32
CA LEU A 81 -4.04 8.71 -11.56
C LEU A 81 -4.45 7.61 -10.59
N ALA A 82 -4.58 7.90 -9.29
CA ALA A 82 -4.98 6.90 -8.30
C ALA A 82 -6.37 6.32 -8.54
N THR A 83 -7.27 7.07 -9.18
CA THR A 83 -8.63 6.60 -9.51
C THR A 83 -8.66 5.68 -10.72
N TYR A 84 -7.81 5.93 -11.72
CA TYR A 84 -7.90 5.24 -13.00
C TYR A 84 -6.76 4.25 -13.28
N ALA A 85 -5.60 4.41 -12.64
CA ALA A 85 -4.44 3.56 -12.85
C ALA A 85 -4.44 2.32 -11.96
N ILE A 86 -5.09 2.36 -10.79
CA ILE A 86 -5.14 1.23 -9.86
C ILE A 86 -6.47 1.19 -9.11
N ALA A 87 -7.05 0.00 -8.95
CA ALA A 87 -8.34 -0.15 -8.28
C ALA A 87 -8.25 -0.04 -6.75
N ASN A 88 -7.18 -0.61 -6.16
CA ASN A 88 -6.92 -0.57 -4.72
C ASN A 88 -5.41 -0.39 -4.46
N PRO A 89 -4.94 0.85 -4.22
CA PRO A 89 -3.54 1.13 -3.97
C PRO A 89 -2.95 0.33 -2.80
N ALA A 90 -3.67 0.22 -1.69
CA ALA A 90 -3.21 -0.48 -0.49
C ALA A 90 -2.93 -1.96 -0.79
N LEU A 91 -3.90 -2.66 -1.39
CA LEU A 91 -3.75 -4.06 -1.75
C LEU A 91 -2.61 -4.28 -2.75
N ALA A 92 -2.49 -3.39 -3.75
CA ALA A 92 -1.43 -3.48 -4.76
C ALA A 92 -0.03 -3.28 -4.16
N ILE A 93 0.12 -2.30 -3.26
CA ILE A 93 1.36 -2.04 -2.51
C ILE A 93 1.74 -3.26 -1.65
N GLU A 94 0.78 -3.86 -0.95
CA GLU A 94 1.03 -5.05 -0.14
C GLU A 94 1.55 -6.21 -1.00
N GLN A 95 0.88 -6.49 -2.13
CA GLN A 95 1.26 -7.57 -3.04
C GLN A 95 2.62 -7.34 -3.69
N LEU A 96 2.89 -6.10 -4.13
CA LEU A 96 4.17 -5.70 -4.70
C LEU A 96 5.29 -5.89 -3.67
N THR A 97 5.08 -5.43 -2.44
CA THR A 97 6.03 -5.59 -1.34
C THR A 97 6.32 -7.05 -1.03
N ARG A 98 5.27 -7.89 -0.92
CA ARG A 98 5.43 -9.33 -0.68
C ARG A 98 6.23 -10.01 -1.79
N THR A 99 6.01 -9.60 -3.04
CA THR A 99 6.72 -10.16 -4.19
C THR A 99 8.18 -9.77 -4.17
N ALA A 100 8.49 -8.48 -3.98
CA ALA A 100 9.85 -7.97 -3.89
C ALA A 100 10.63 -8.59 -2.72
N LEU A 101 10.00 -8.69 -1.54
CA LEU A 101 10.59 -9.34 -0.37
C LEU A 101 10.92 -10.81 -0.63
N ARG A 102 10.02 -11.56 -1.27
CA ARG A 102 10.28 -12.97 -1.60
C ARG A 102 11.45 -13.14 -2.57
N GLN A 103 11.54 -12.26 -3.57
CA GLN A 103 12.63 -12.29 -4.54
C GLN A 103 13.97 -11.99 -3.87
N GLU A 104 14.05 -10.91 -3.10
CA GLU A 104 15.28 -10.50 -2.44
C GLU A 104 15.68 -11.47 -1.31
N ALA A 105 14.72 -11.99 -0.54
CA ALA A 105 14.97 -13.01 0.49
C ALA A 105 15.59 -14.27 -0.10
N GLY A 106 15.18 -14.67 -1.31
CA GLY A 106 15.77 -15.81 -2.03
C GLY A 106 17.22 -15.61 -2.46
N LEU A 107 17.74 -14.39 -2.44
CA LEU A 107 19.13 -14.06 -2.81
C LEU A 107 20.05 -13.89 -1.58
N THR A 108 19.49 -13.88 -0.37
CA THR A 108 20.25 -13.73 0.89
C THR A 108 20.12 -14.98 1.76
N THR A 109 20.95 -15.06 2.81
CA THR A 109 20.81 -16.07 3.86
C THR A 109 19.87 -15.59 4.96
N ALA A 110 19.23 -16.52 5.67
CA ALA A 110 18.37 -16.20 6.82
C ALA A 110 19.07 -15.36 7.90
N GLU A 111 20.31 -15.72 8.24
CA GLU A 111 21.09 -14.99 9.25
C GLU A 111 21.34 -13.54 8.83
N ARG A 112 21.71 -13.31 7.57
CA ARG A 112 21.96 -11.97 7.03
C ARG A 112 20.67 -11.15 6.93
N ALA A 113 19.55 -11.77 6.57
CA ALA A 113 18.25 -11.10 6.54
C ALA A 113 17.84 -10.57 7.92
N VAL A 114 18.15 -11.31 8.99
CA VAL A 114 17.86 -10.91 10.37
C VAL A 114 18.85 -9.85 10.89
N THR A 115 20.15 -10.04 10.66
CA THR A 115 21.20 -9.19 11.24
C THR A 115 21.42 -7.89 10.46
N ALA A 116 21.19 -7.89 9.15
CA ALA A 116 21.45 -6.75 8.27
C ALA A 116 20.37 -6.63 7.17
N PRO A 117 19.12 -6.23 7.50
CA PRO A 117 18.02 -6.13 6.54
C PRO A 117 18.12 -4.95 5.55
N GLY A 118 19.29 -4.30 5.44
CA GLY A 118 19.50 -3.10 4.62
C GLY A 118 19.23 -3.32 3.14
N GLU A 119 19.68 -4.45 2.57
CA GLU A 119 19.44 -4.77 1.16
C GLU A 119 17.96 -5.08 0.89
N LEU A 120 17.31 -5.85 1.77
CA LEU A 120 15.85 -6.08 1.71
C LEU A 120 15.08 -4.77 1.69
N HIS A 121 15.41 -3.85 2.59
CA HIS A 121 14.79 -2.53 2.63
C HIS A 121 15.02 -1.77 1.32
N ARG A 122 16.28 -1.67 0.87
CA ARG A 122 16.66 -0.89 -0.32
C ARG A 122 15.98 -1.39 -1.59
N THR A 123 15.97 -2.70 -1.81
CA THR A 123 15.31 -3.30 -2.99
C THR A 123 13.81 -3.02 -2.97
N VAL A 124 13.13 -3.30 -1.85
CA VAL A 124 11.68 -3.08 -1.74
C VAL A 124 11.34 -1.60 -1.89
N TRP A 125 12.10 -0.72 -1.24
CA TRP A 125 11.93 0.73 -1.33
C TRP A 125 11.99 1.23 -2.78
N THR A 126 12.98 0.75 -3.53
CA THR A 126 13.19 1.10 -4.95
C THR A 126 12.01 0.63 -5.80
N VAL A 127 11.63 -0.64 -5.69
CA VAL A 127 10.50 -1.23 -6.44
C VAL A 127 9.18 -0.50 -6.14
N LEU A 128 8.95 -0.15 -4.87
CA LEU A 128 7.78 0.62 -4.46
C LEU A 128 7.78 1.99 -5.14
N HIS A 129 8.86 2.77 -5.04
CA HIS A 129 8.91 4.12 -5.61
C HIS A 129 8.73 4.14 -7.13
N GLU A 130 9.38 3.21 -7.84
CA GLU A 130 9.31 3.12 -9.30
C GLU A 130 7.91 2.74 -9.81
N THR A 131 7.17 1.96 -9.01
CA THR A 131 5.85 1.45 -9.41
C THR A 131 4.72 2.35 -8.93
N THR A 132 4.70 2.73 -7.65
CA THR A 132 3.58 3.48 -7.06
C THR A 132 3.47 4.90 -7.60
N GLY A 133 4.59 5.49 -8.04
CA GLY A 133 4.59 6.79 -8.71
C GLY A 133 3.70 6.80 -9.97
N ARG A 134 3.60 5.68 -10.68
CA ARG A 134 2.73 5.52 -11.86
C ARG A 134 1.25 5.45 -11.51
N TRP A 135 0.93 5.17 -10.25
CA TRP A 135 -0.42 5.14 -9.70
C TRP A 135 -0.82 6.45 -9.04
N GLY A 136 0.02 7.48 -9.06
CA GLY A 136 -0.24 8.72 -8.31
C GLY A 136 -0.15 8.53 -6.80
N VAL A 137 0.70 7.61 -6.33
CA VAL A 137 0.88 7.29 -4.92
C VAL A 137 2.35 7.39 -4.53
N ALA A 138 2.64 8.14 -3.48
CA ALA A 138 3.97 8.27 -2.91
C ALA A 138 4.09 7.42 -1.65
N VAL A 139 5.11 6.57 -1.60
CA VAL A 139 5.52 5.88 -0.38
C VAL A 139 6.47 6.80 0.38
N GLN A 140 6.19 7.04 1.66
CA GLN A 140 6.94 7.96 2.50
C GLN A 140 7.83 7.22 3.50
N GLN A 141 7.42 6.03 3.93
CA GLN A 141 8.16 5.23 4.89
C GLN A 141 7.92 3.74 4.68
N LEU A 142 8.99 2.96 4.83
CA LEU A 142 8.96 1.51 4.89
C LEU A 142 9.64 1.07 6.19
N LYS A 143 8.96 0.24 6.99
CA LYS A 143 9.57 -0.46 8.12
C LYS A 143 9.45 -1.95 7.88
N LEU A 144 10.58 -2.65 7.95
CA LEU A 144 10.63 -4.10 7.89
C LEU A 144 10.82 -4.67 9.29
N SER A 145 10.08 -5.72 9.61
CA SER A 145 10.25 -6.54 10.80
C SER A 145 10.70 -7.92 10.36
N VAL A 146 12.01 -8.19 10.43
CA VAL A 146 12.60 -9.48 10.10
C VAL A 146 13.00 -10.19 11.38
N ARG A 147 12.55 -11.43 11.57
CA ARG A 147 12.85 -12.23 12.75
C ARG A 147 13.18 -13.67 12.33
N PRO A 148 13.99 -14.39 13.13
CA PRO A 148 14.08 -15.84 12.99
C PRO A 148 12.68 -16.46 13.08
N PRO A 149 12.43 -17.59 12.40
CA PRO A 149 11.16 -18.27 12.48
C PRO A 149 10.91 -18.62 13.95
N ALA A 150 9.67 -18.45 14.41
CA ALA A 150 9.29 -18.93 15.73
C ALA A 150 9.72 -20.40 15.85
N ALA A 151 10.45 -20.74 16.92
CA ALA A 151 10.75 -22.14 17.21
C ALA A 151 9.43 -22.93 17.10
N PRO A 152 9.41 -24.11 16.45
CA PRO A 152 8.19 -24.91 16.37
C PRO A 152 7.66 -25.01 17.79
N GLY A 153 6.47 -24.45 18.02
CA GLY A 153 5.88 -24.38 19.34
C GLY A 153 5.93 -25.78 19.92
N THR A 154 6.45 -25.93 21.14
CA THR A 154 6.25 -27.15 21.90
C THR A 154 4.77 -27.49 21.74
N PRO A 155 4.40 -28.65 21.15
CA PRO A 155 3.00 -28.98 20.96
C PRO A 155 2.33 -28.85 22.32
N SER A 156 1.30 -28.01 22.41
CA SER A 156 0.58 -27.76 23.63
C SER A 156 0.07 -29.10 24.17
N THR A 157 0.77 -29.67 25.15
CA THR A 157 0.41 -30.92 25.83
C THR A 157 -0.82 -30.73 26.75
N ALA A 158 -1.63 -29.70 26.50
CA ALA A 158 -2.71 -29.24 27.39
C ALA A 158 -4.12 -29.53 26.83
N GLN A 159 -4.26 -30.51 25.92
CA GLN A 159 -5.58 -30.95 25.42
C GLN A 159 -5.80 -32.48 25.47
N GLU A 160 -4.98 -33.23 26.22
CA GLU A 160 -5.18 -34.67 26.45
C GLU A 160 -5.58 -34.99 27.90
N TRP A 161 -6.39 -34.14 28.55
CA TRP A 161 -7.01 -34.47 29.85
C TRP A 161 -8.37 -33.75 30.01
N TYR A 162 -9.30 -33.97 29.08
CA TYR A 162 -10.76 -33.91 29.31
C TYR A 162 -11.48 -34.59 28.15
#